data_AF-A0A9X2PMI7-F1
#
_entry.id   AF-A0A9X2PMI7-F1
#
_cell.length_a   1.000
_cell.length_b   1.000
_cell.length_c   1.000
_cell.angle_alpha   90.00
_cell.angle_beta   90.00
_cell.angle_gamma   90.00
#
_symmetry.space_group_name_H-M   'P 1'
#
loop_
_entity.id
_entity.type
_entity.pdbx_description
1 polymer ?
#
loop_
_entity_poly.entity_id
_entity_poly.type
_entity_poly.pdbx_seq_one_letter_code
_entity_poly.pdbx_strand_id
1 'polypeptide(L)'
;MNEAEEGDYERLAARFRLDLRCEHCVAESQFFVDVPRVDDAPTGIDELLESAFLERQRFVCSSCANPIGLIAGVVQLRLPEACDA
;
A
#
# COMPACT_ATOMS: atom_id res chain seq x y z
N MET A 1 29.53 -2.86 -10.99
CA MET A 1 28.54 -1.77 -10.87
C MET A 1 27.21 -2.48 -10.93
N ASN A 2 26.71 -2.90 -9.76
CA ASN A 2 25.65 -3.90 -9.69
C ASN A 2 24.34 -3.28 -10.18
N GLU A 3 23.89 -3.84 -11.30
CA GLU A 3 22.53 -4.27 -11.61
C GLU A 3 21.41 -3.59 -10.85
N ALA A 4 20.62 -2.84 -11.62
CA ALA A 4 19.39 -2.20 -11.20
C ALA A 4 18.46 -3.20 -10.50
N GLU A 5 17.87 -2.71 -9.42
CA GLU A 5 16.90 -3.33 -8.52
C GLU A 5 15.57 -3.60 -9.24
N GLU A 6 15.60 -4.56 -10.18
CA GLU A 6 14.47 -4.98 -10.99
C GLU A 6 13.60 -5.98 -10.19
N GLY A 7 12.71 -5.43 -9.37
CA GLY A 7 11.31 -5.87 -9.39
C GLY A 7 10.84 -6.95 -8.43
N ASP A 8 10.60 -6.55 -7.19
CA ASP A 8 9.73 -7.30 -6.26
C ASP A 8 8.29 -7.49 -6.78
N TYR A 9 7.91 -6.83 -7.88
CA TYR A 9 6.57 -6.86 -8.48
C TYR A 9 6.14 -8.19 -9.12
N GLU A 10 7.04 -9.15 -9.34
CA GLU A 10 6.68 -10.47 -9.90
C GLU A 10 6.13 -11.46 -8.85
N ARG A 11 6.26 -11.11 -7.56
CA ARG A 11 5.80 -11.94 -6.43
C ARG A 11 4.74 -11.26 -5.59
N LEU A 12 4.12 -10.19 -6.05
CA LEU A 12 3.05 -9.52 -5.34
C LEU A 12 1.70 -10.16 -5.70
N ALA A 13 0.88 -10.49 -4.71
CA ALA A 13 -0.51 -10.90 -4.90
C ALA A 13 -1.37 -9.70 -5.32
N ALA A 14 -1.15 -8.56 -4.68
CA ALA A 14 -1.93 -7.35 -4.92
C ALA A 14 -1.12 -6.10 -4.57
N ARG A 15 -1.50 -4.98 -5.18
CA ARG A 15 -0.94 -3.66 -4.88
C ARG A 15 -2.06 -2.71 -4.52
N PHE A 16 -1.90 -1.98 -3.44
CA PHE A 16 -2.90 -1.04 -2.95
C PHE A 16 -2.29 0.35 -2.84
N ARG A 17 -2.98 1.35 -3.37
CA ARG A 17 -2.66 2.75 -3.16
C ARG A 17 -3.57 3.29 -2.07
N LEU A 18 -2.98 3.82 -1.02
CA LEU A 18 -3.64 4.51 0.06
C LEU A 18 -3.46 5.99 -0.15
N ASP A 19 -4.58 6.69 -0.25
CA ASP A 19 -4.61 8.14 -0.27
C ASP A 19 -4.87 8.59 1.18
N LEU A 20 -3.84 9.17 1.78
CA LEU A 20 -3.82 9.62 3.18
C LEU A 20 -3.97 11.14 3.19
N ARG A 21 -4.75 11.67 4.12
CA ARG A 21 -4.91 13.12 4.26
C ARG A 21 -4.59 13.53 5.68
N CYS A 22 -3.58 14.38 5.83
CA CYS A 22 -3.26 14.92 7.14
C CYS A 22 -4.35 15.90 7.58
N GLU A 23 -4.94 15.68 8.74
CA GLU A 23 -5.93 16.61 9.32
C GLU A 23 -5.33 17.96 9.72
N HIS A 24 -4.02 18.01 9.99
CA HIS A 24 -3.36 19.22 10.48
C HIS A 24 -2.93 20.16 9.35
N CYS A 25 -2.30 19.62 8.30
CA CYS A 25 -1.79 20.41 7.18
C CYS A 25 -2.57 20.22 5.88
N VAL A 26 -3.61 19.38 5.90
CA VAL A 26 -4.47 19.06 4.75
C VAL A 26 -3.67 18.48 3.56
N ALA A 27 -2.41 18.14 3.79
CA ALA A 27 -1.53 17.55 2.79
C ALA A 27 -2.00 16.13 2.47
N GLU A 28 -2.18 15.88 1.18
CA GLU A 28 -2.47 14.56 0.65
C GLU A 28 -1.14 13.83 0.44
N SER A 29 -1.07 12.60 0.94
CA SER A 29 0.10 11.74 0.84
C SER A 29 -0.35 10.41 0.27
N GLN A 30 0.42 9.89 -0.68
CA GLN A 30 0.11 8.62 -1.33
C GLN A 30 1.06 7.56 -0.81
N PHE A 31 0.52 6.46 -0.33
CA PHE A 31 1.30 5.33 0.14
C PHE A 31 0.94 4.10 -0.68
N PHE A 32 1.95 3.38 -1.13
CA PHE A 32 1.76 2.15 -1.89
C PHE A 32 2.09 0.99 -0.96
N VAL A 33 1.14 0.06 -0.86
CA VAL A 33 1.31 -1.21 -0.15
C VAL A 33 1.39 -2.30 -1.20
N ASP A 34 2.54 -2.96 -1.19
CA ASP A 34 2.83 -4.09 -2.03
C ASP A 34 2.61 -5.35 -1.16
N VAL A 35 1.59 -6.13 -1.52
CA VAL A 35 1.23 -7.35 -0.78
C VAL A 35 1.88 -8.54 -1.47
N PRO A 36 2.76 -9.30 -0.79
CA PRO A 36 3.39 -10.49 -1.38
C PRO A 36 2.39 -11.61 -1.61
N ARG A 37 2.61 -12.43 -2.64
CA ARG A 37 1.80 -13.58 -3.06
C ARG A 37 2.03 -14.76 -2.15
N VAL A 38 1.46 -14.68 -0.95
CA VAL A 38 1.38 -15.79 0.03
C VAL A 38 -0.05 -16.33 0.08
N ASP A 39 -0.23 -17.57 0.52
CA ASP A 39 -1.52 -18.30 0.50
C ASP A 39 -2.64 -17.64 1.34
N ASP A 40 -2.25 -16.73 2.25
CA ASP A 40 -3.12 -15.98 3.16
C ASP A 40 -3.04 -14.46 2.91
N ALA A 41 -2.56 -14.05 1.72
CA ALA A 41 -2.34 -12.65 1.41
C ALA A 41 -3.66 -11.96 1.03
N PRO A 42 -3.95 -10.76 1.57
CA PRO A 42 -5.15 -10.03 1.19
C PRO A 42 -5.07 -9.64 -0.30
N THR A 43 -6.00 -10.17 -1.08
CA THR A 43 -6.11 -9.89 -2.51
C THR A 43 -7.08 -8.75 -2.78
N GLY A 44 -7.98 -8.46 -1.82
CA GLY A 44 -8.93 -7.38 -1.87
C GLY A 44 -8.69 -6.27 -0.83
N ILE A 45 -9.35 -5.13 -1.05
CA ILE A 45 -9.37 -4.00 -0.12
C ILE A 45 -9.97 -4.39 1.24
N ASP A 46 -11.06 -5.15 1.23
CA ASP A 46 -11.79 -5.58 2.43
C ASP A 46 -10.89 -6.46 3.31
N GLU A 47 -10.26 -7.48 2.72
CA GLU A 47 -9.30 -8.34 3.41
C GLU A 47 -8.10 -7.57 3.97
N LEU A 48 -7.63 -6.54 3.25
CA LEU A 48 -6.52 -5.69 3.70
C LEU A 48 -6.92 -4.82 4.92
N LEU A 49 -8.17 -4.35 4.95
CA LEU A 49 -8.75 -3.65 6.09
C LEU A 49 -8.93 -4.59 7.29
N GLU A 50 -9.46 -5.80 7.06
CA GLU A 50 -9.66 -6.83 8.09
C GLU A 50 -8.34 -7.38 8.65
N SER A 51 -7.28 -7.44 7.85
CA SER A 51 -5.95 -7.92 8.26
C SER A 51 -5.21 -6.98 9.22
N ALA A 52 -5.80 -5.83 9.59
CA ALA A 52 -5.18 -4.79 10.40
C ALA A 52 -3.84 -4.28 9.84
N PHE A 53 -3.59 -4.47 8.53
CA PHE A 53 -2.32 -4.08 7.90
C PHE A 53 -2.13 -2.56 7.96
N LEU A 54 -3.23 -1.84 7.76
CA LEU A 54 -3.29 -0.37 7.87
C LEU A 54 -3.17 0.13 9.31
N GLU A 55 -3.70 -0.61 10.28
CA GLU A 55 -3.59 -0.26 11.70
C GLU A 55 -2.16 -0.44 12.22
N ARG A 56 -1.43 -1.41 11.66
CA ARG A 56 -0.01 -1.66 11.98
C ARG A 56 0.92 -0.66 11.30
N GLN A 57 0.53 -0.13 10.15
CA GLN A 57 1.35 0.81 9.40
C GLN A 57 1.24 2.21 10.01
N ARG A 58 2.37 2.70 10.53
CA ARG A 58 2.46 4.08 11.01
C ARG A 58 2.61 5.01 9.81
N PHE A 59 1.54 5.69 9.46
CA PHE A 59 1.57 6.75 8.48
C PHE A 59 1.99 8.04 9.19
N VAL A 60 3.14 8.60 8.83
CA VAL A 60 3.63 9.87 9.39
C VAL A 60 3.67 10.89 8.26
N CYS A 61 3.05 12.05 8.48
CA CYS A 61 3.09 13.11 7.49
C CYS A 61 4.52 13.68 7.42
N SER A 62 5.17 13.60 6.27
CA SER A 62 6.54 14.11 6.08
C SER A 62 6.67 15.63 6.32
N SER A 63 5.58 16.37 6.18
CA SER A 63 5.57 17.83 6.35
C SER A 63 5.40 18.26 7.82
N CYS A 64 4.60 17.49 8.56
CA CYS A 64 4.07 17.90 9.87
C CYS A 64 4.60 16.99 11.00
N ALA A 65 5.30 15.91 10.66
CA ALA A 65 5.76 14.82 11.52
C ALA A 65 4.66 14.19 12.41
N ASN A 66 3.40 14.51 12.13
CA ASN A 66 2.27 14.04 12.90
C ASN A 66 1.84 12.65 12.38
N PRO A 67 1.47 11.71 13.26
CA PRO A 67 0.81 10.49 12.83
C PRO A 67 -0.48 10.85 12.09
N ILE A 68 -0.63 10.39 10.86
CA ILE A 68 -1.77 10.70 9.99
C ILE A 68 -3.01 10.01 10.57
N GLY A 69 -3.99 10.79 10.99
CA GLY A 69 -5.21 10.29 11.64
C GLY A 69 -6.32 9.84 10.69
N LEU A 70 -6.20 10.05 9.37
CA LEU A 70 -7.27 9.69 8.44
C LEU A 70 -6.75 9.17 7.09
N ILE A 71 -7.16 7.94 6.78
CA ILE A 71 -7.09 7.37 5.43
C ILE A 71 -8.27 7.98 4.65
N ALA A 72 -7.97 8.76 3.61
CA ALA A 72 -8.98 9.41 2.78
C ALA A 72 -9.57 8.43 1.74
N GLY A 73 -8.78 7.45 1.32
CA GLY A 73 -9.24 6.39 0.42
C GLY A 73 -8.22 5.28 0.25
N VAL A 74 -8.69 4.15 -0.24
CA VAL A 74 -7.83 3.04 -0.67
C VAL A 74 -8.28 2.59 -2.05
N VAL A 75 -7.32 2.36 -2.92
CA VAL A 75 -7.51 2.01 -4.32
C VAL A 75 -6.66 0.78 -4.61
N GLN A 76 -7.30 -0.32 -4.98
CA GLN A 76 -6.58 -1.48 -5.46
C GLN A 76 -6.05 -1.20 -6.87
N LEU A 77 -4.74 -1.31 -7.02
CA LEU A 77 -4.10 -1.27 -8.33
C LEU A 77 -4.09 -2.69 -8.88
N ARG A 78 -4.67 -2.87 -10.06
CA ARG A 78 -4.54 -4.13 -10.79
C ARG A 78 -3.08 -4.30 -11.19
N LEU A 79 -2.40 -5.23 -10.53
CA LEU A 79 -1.14 -5.75 -11.04
C LEU A 79 -1.46 -6.52 -12.33
N PRO A 80 -0.61 -6.43 -13.36
CA PRO A 80 -0.73 -7.34 -14.50
C PRO A 80 -0.58 -8.75 -13.94
N GLU A 81 -1.69 -9.47 -13.86
CA GLU A 81 -1.72 -10.88 -13.54
C GLU A 81 -0.69 -11.53 -14.45
N ALA A 82 0.40 -12.05 -13.88
CA ALA A 82 1.41 -12.76 -14.65
C ALA A 82 0.65 -13.81 -15.46
N CYS A 83 0.68 -13.62 -16.78
CA CYS A 83 0.01 -14.46 -17.76
C CYS A 83 0.50 -15.90 -17.54
N ASP A 84 -0.32 -16.73 -16.91
CA ASP A 84 -0.09 -18.17 -16.80
C ASP A 84 -0.20 -18.71 -18.24
N ALA A 85 0.95 -19.00 -18.84
CA ALA A 85 1.09 -19.52 -20.20
C ALA A 85 1.43 -21.01 -20.16
#